data_AF-A0A952WQW5-F1
#
_entry.id   AF-A0A952WQW5-F1
#
_cell.length_a   1.000
_cell.length_b   1.000
_cell.length_c   1.000
_cell.angle_alpha   90.00
_cell.angle_beta   90.00
_cell.angle_gamma   90.00
#
_symmetry.space_group_name_H-M   'P 1'
#
loop_
_entity.id
_entity.type
_entity.pdbx_description
1 polymer ?
#
loop_
_entity_poly.entity_id
_entity_poly.type
_entity_poly.pdbx_seq_one_letter_code
_entity_poly.pdbx_strand_id
1 'polypeptide(L)'
;MPTSRADRPDRSNHDRAARAVRSLAPALFAALSLAVTGCSPSRLTGDHAADLKNPQIRSETRAEALTLFWDQSGQTPESRRQARALLKDMVWSQETPGDLRIRIMEKLLGDPDPENLADSRAMARLMIPKEPSRAMLVYLCSVVGARGWDDFTGPLIRSYARPLLMVPDKERSERGALLALHPDRSVERTVYEAFVRPPSMDEIPGINTTERLRTDAWDLLGRLDPSGTIRQQALAETAVPADDTILAAIQRASREAGVIPISGSEIPWLVSLLSSEKTRNTAWWSEVSSLSSRLSGEQRAGLCLRHLEPLRWASRNRPAWIDSTRSSLAATLESRLKDRRSHRRAIDQTSNRKPVRQDLDTWRARLSWGDLLAILVIDEAVSDPGIRSNIFRHMILDHQDKQTEYGGIIEDAAHAPPDSAWGKEAAASTSGWRARLFPPRTSQRYSDEQFVASADMMNAADLSLVIYHFHAQRFRNEVYAGPSDGDLEFATSSGRSCIVFTCISEETLNVDYYQPGGAIIDLGDIRKP
;
A
#
# COMPACT_ATOMS: atom_id res chain seq x y z
N MET A 1 -79.02 -3.68 -25.32
CA MET A 1 -79.11 -4.92 -24.52
C MET A 1 -77.86 -5.75 -24.75
N PRO A 2 -77.22 -6.35 -23.75
CA PRO A 2 -76.82 -5.76 -22.45
C PRO A 2 -75.28 -5.97 -22.22
N THR A 3 -74.50 -4.94 -21.85
CA THR A 3 -74.07 -4.50 -20.49
C THR A 3 -72.72 -5.02 -20.00
N SER A 4 -71.80 -4.07 -19.78
CA SER A 4 -70.82 -3.97 -18.66
C SER A 4 -69.73 -5.05 -18.55
N ARG A 5 -68.55 -4.83 -17.96
CA ARG A 5 -68.05 -3.81 -17.04
C ARG A 5 -66.52 -3.93 -17.03
N ALA A 6 -65.84 -2.83 -16.71
CA ALA A 6 -64.42 -2.77 -16.48
C ALA A 6 -64.00 -3.55 -15.22
N ASP A 7 -62.90 -4.31 -15.30
CA ASP A 7 -62.22 -4.87 -14.14
C ASP A 7 -60.89 -4.16 -13.88
N ARG A 8 -60.78 -3.66 -12.65
CA ARG A 8 -59.58 -3.16 -11.98
C ARG A 8 -58.81 -4.35 -11.38
N PRO A 9 -57.49 -4.21 -11.13
CA PRO A 9 -56.70 -5.26 -10.52
C PRO A 9 -56.94 -5.31 -9.00
N ASP A 10 -57.27 -6.48 -8.48
CA ASP A 10 -57.39 -6.76 -7.05
C ASP A 10 -56.00 -7.07 -6.45
N ARG A 11 -55.73 -6.41 -5.33
CA ARG A 11 -54.59 -6.59 -4.45
C ARG A 11 -55.03 -7.53 -3.33
N SER A 12 -54.53 -8.76 -3.29
CA SER A 12 -54.42 -9.48 -2.00
C SER A 12 -53.62 -10.78 -2.15
N ASN A 13 -52.48 -10.84 -1.48
CA ASN A 13 -51.98 -12.04 -0.77
C ASN A 13 -50.73 -11.69 0.06
N HIS A 14 -50.85 -10.62 0.87
CA HIS A 14 -50.23 -10.61 2.19
C HIS A 14 -51.32 -11.11 3.13
N ASP A 15 -51.18 -12.35 3.60
CA ASP A 15 -51.72 -12.88 4.88
C ASP A 15 -51.84 -14.41 4.84
N ARG A 16 -50.69 -15.07 4.93
CA ARG A 16 -50.60 -16.48 5.35
C ARG A 16 -49.34 -16.70 6.18
N ALA A 17 -49.39 -16.38 7.47
CA ALA A 17 -48.64 -17.07 8.53
C ALA A 17 -48.97 -16.48 9.91
N ALA A 18 -50.23 -16.50 10.33
CA ALA A 18 -50.61 -16.23 11.70
C ALA A 18 -51.85 -17.05 12.08
N ARG A 19 -51.64 -18.31 12.50
CA ARG A 19 -52.50 -19.05 13.46
C ARG A 19 -52.12 -20.54 13.57
N ALA A 20 -51.42 -20.88 14.64
CA ALA A 20 -51.39 -22.16 15.37
C ALA A 20 -50.43 -21.88 16.55
N VAL A 21 -50.72 -22.02 17.85
CA VAL A 21 -51.64 -22.85 18.63
C VAL A 21 -51.91 -22.10 19.94
N ARG A 22 -53.15 -22.08 20.42
CA ARG A 22 -53.52 -21.76 21.81
C ARG A 22 -54.12 -23.03 22.43
N SER A 23 -53.52 -23.53 23.52
CA SER A 23 -54.19 -23.86 24.79
C SER A 23 -53.52 -25.03 25.52
N LEU A 24 -52.79 -24.74 26.60
CA LEU A 24 -52.79 -25.49 27.86
C LEU A 24 -52.30 -24.55 28.96
N ALA A 25 -52.89 -24.72 30.14
CA ALA A 25 -53.16 -23.72 31.15
C ALA A 25 -51.99 -23.49 32.17
N PRO A 26 -52.12 -22.55 33.13
CA PRO A 26 -51.03 -21.84 33.81
C PRO A 26 -50.57 -22.51 35.11
N ALA A 27 -49.26 -22.64 35.30
CA ALA A 27 -48.63 -22.86 36.61
C ALA A 27 -47.11 -22.69 36.52
N LEU A 28 -46.61 -21.46 36.38
CA LEU A 28 -45.20 -21.14 36.72
C LEU A 28 -45.00 -19.62 36.89
N PHE A 29 -45.86 -19.01 37.71
CA PHE A 29 -45.65 -17.67 38.26
C PHE A 29 -44.96 -17.82 39.64
N ALA A 30 -43.70 -18.22 39.64
CA ALA A 30 -42.75 -18.08 40.75
C ALA A 30 -41.46 -18.85 40.42
N ALA A 31 -40.48 -18.15 39.82
CA ALA A 31 -39.03 -18.43 39.85
C ALA A 31 -38.37 -18.01 38.53
N LEU A 32 -38.30 -16.70 38.25
CA LEU A 32 -37.18 -16.15 37.49
C LEU A 32 -36.96 -14.67 37.86
N SER A 33 -36.89 -14.43 39.17
CA SER A 33 -36.32 -13.23 39.75
C SER A 33 -34.90 -13.59 40.19
N LEU A 34 -33.94 -13.74 39.27
CA LEU A 34 -32.49 -13.71 39.56
C LEU A 34 -31.68 -13.83 38.26
N ALA A 35 -30.57 -13.10 38.21
CA ALA A 35 -29.59 -12.98 37.13
C ALA A 35 -29.92 -12.02 35.96
N VAL A 36 -30.41 -10.82 36.27
CA VAL A 36 -29.79 -9.63 35.66
C VAL A 36 -28.48 -9.43 36.42
N THR A 37 -27.38 -10.00 35.93
CA THR A 37 -26.04 -9.61 36.37
C THR A 37 -25.77 -8.20 35.85
N GLY A 38 -26.28 -7.22 36.59
CA GLY A 38 -25.83 -5.84 36.45
C GLY A 38 -24.32 -5.81 36.64
N CYS A 39 -23.61 -5.21 35.69
CA CYS A 39 -22.25 -4.73 35.93
C CYS A 39 -22.36 -3.69 37.05
N SER A 40 -22.19 -4.09 38.30
CA SER A 40 -21.95 -3.12 39.38
C SER A 40 -20.65 -2.41 39.04
N PRO A 41 -20.64 -1.06 38.92
CA PRO A 41 -19.39 -0.33 38.78
C PRO A 41 -18.50 -0.70 39.97
N SER A 42 -17.28 -1.16 39.70
CA SER A 42 -16.30 -1.44 40.75
C SER A 42 -16.11 -0.20 41.60
N ARG A 43 -16.23 -0.34 42.94
CA ARG A 43 -16.04 0.76 43.88
C ARG A 43 -14.61 1.28 43.81
N LEU A 44 -14.44 2.59 43.95
CA LEU A 44 -13.14 3.22 44.14
C LEU A 44 -12.47 2.65 45.38
N THR A 45 -11.18 2.33 45.25
CA THR A 45 -10.36 1.79 46.33
C THR A 45 -9.82 2.88 47.24
N GLY A 46 -9.76 4.13 46.74
CA GLY A 46 -9.14 5.25 47.45
C GLY A 46 -7.63 5.34 47.20
N ASP A 47 -7.01 4.29 46.64
CA ASP A 47 -5.69 4.36 46.04
C ASP A 47 -5.84 4.85 44.59
N HIS A 48 -5.51 6.12 44.36
CA HIS A 48 -5.67 6.74 43.05
C HIS A 48 -4.83 6.07 41.95
N ALA A 49 -3.68 5.46 42.28
CA ALA A 49 -2.89 4.72 41.29
C ALA A 49 -3.57 3.40 40.90
N ALA A 50 -4.15 2.70 41.86
CA ALA A 50 -4.91 1.48 41.62
C ALA A 50 -6.20 1.76 40.84
N ASP A 51 -6.94 2.81 41.23
CA ASP A 51 -8.18 3.23 40.57
C ASP A 51 -7.92 3.69 39.14
N LEU A 52 -6.81 4.39 38.89
CA LEU A 52 -6.39 4.80 37.55
C LEU A 52 -6.12 3.62 36.61
N LYS A 53 -5.54 2.53 37.12
CA LYS A 53 -5.24 1.31 36.33
C LYS A 53 -6.44 0.40 36.12
N ASN A 54 -7.49 0.53 36.91
CA ASN A 54 -8.59 -0.43 36.91
C ASN A 54 -9.49 -0.28 35.66
N PRO A 55 -9.52 -1.27 34.74
CA PRO A 55 -10.33 -1.19 33.53
C PRO A 55 -11.84 -1.30 33.78
N GLN A 56 -12.26 -1.73 34.98
CA GLN A 56 -13.66 -1.84 35.36
C GLN A 56 -14.28 -0.51 35.83
N ILE A 57 -13.44 0.51 36.05
CA ILE A 57 -13.88 1.87 36.41
C ILE A 57 -14.08 2.68 35.12
N ARG A 58 -15.15 3.50 35.10
CA ARG A 58 -15.44 4.40 33.98
C ARG A 58 -14.29 5.38 33.72
N SER A 59 -14.01 5.68 32.44
CA SER A 59 -12.93 6.58 32.04
C SER A 59 -12.98 7.96 32.70
N GLU A 60 -14.17 8.51 32.90
CA GLU A 60 -14.38 9.81 33.57
C GLU A 60 -13.84 9.79 35.00
N THR A 61 -14.21 8.77 35.78
CA THR A 61 -13.73 8.60 37.16
C THR A 61 -12.23 8.29 37.21
N ARG A 62 -11.70 7.55 36.23
CA ARG A 62 -10.26 7.34 36.10
C ARG A 62 -9.50 8.64 35.79
N ALA A 63 -10.11 9.56 35.03
CA ALA A 63 -9.54 10.88 34.76
C ALA A 63 -9.52 11.80 36.01
N GLU A 64 -10.53 11.67 36.89
CA GLU A 64 -10.49 12.32 38.21
C GLU A 64 -9.38 11.74 39.08
N ALA A 65 -9.27 10.41 39.16
CA ALA A 65 -8.20 9.72 39.87
C ALA A 65 -6.81 10.10 39.35
N LEU A 66 -6.64 10.27 38.03
CA LEU A 66 -5.42 10.80 37.42
C LEU A 66 -5.03 12.16 37.98
N THR A 67 -5.98 13.08 38.09
CA THR A 67 -5.70 14.45 38.58
C THR A 67 -5.21 14.40 40.02
N LEU A 68 -5.92 13.67 40.88
CA LEU A 68 -5.54 13.50 42.29
C LEU A 68 -4.18 12.80 42.44
N PHE A 69 -3.95 11.74 41.66
CA PHE A 69 -2.67 11.02 41.63
C PHE A 69 -1.51 11.92 41.18
N TRP A 70 -1.72 12.74 40.15
CA TRP A 70 -0.70 13.66 39.65
C TRP A 70 -0.38 14.79 40.64
N ASP A 71 -1.38 15.31 41.33
CA ASP A 71 -1.19 16.39 42.30
C ASP A 71 -0.49 15.87 43.57
N GLN A 72 -0.84 14.67 44.04
CA GLN A 72 -0.17 14.02 45.19
C GLN A 72 1.28 13.63 44.89
N SER A 73 1.58 13.19 43.67
CA SER A 73 2.95 12.80 43.28
C SER A 73 3.93 13.97 43.18
N GLY A 74 3.47 15.23 43.28
CA GLY A 74 4.32 16.42 43.26
C GLY A 74 5.05 16.74 44.56
N GLN A 75 4.83 15.99 45.63
CA GLN A 75 5.39 16.29 46.95
C GLN A 75 6.90 16.05 47.06
N THR A 76 7.45 15.13 46.26
CA THR A 76 8.90 14.88 46.17
C THR A 76 9.33 14.59 44.73
N PRO A 77 10.62 14.80 44.36
CA PRO A 77 11.12 14.41 43.04
C PRO A 77 10.97 12.92 42.74
N GLU A 78 11.12 12.06 43.75
CA GLU A 78 11.00 10.61 43.59
C GLU A 78 9.56 10.18 43.33
N SER A 79 8.58 10.71 44.09
CA SER A 79 7.17 10.43 43.84
C SER A 79 6.73 10.91 42.45
N ARG A 80 7.27 12.04 41.97
CA ARG A 80 7.00 12.54 40.62
C ARG A 80 7.58 11.59 39.57
N ARG A 81 8.82 11.11 39.74
CA ARG A 81 9.43 10.13 38.83
C ARG A 81 8.62 8.85 38.72
N GLN A 82 8.20 8.28 39.86
CA GLN A 82 7.40 7.05 39.89
C GLN A 82 6.04 7.23 39.21
N ALA A 83 5.36 8.34 39.48
CA ALA A 83 4.10 8.66 38.81
C ALA A 83 4.29 8.82 37.30
N ARG A 84 5.34 9.52 36.86
CA ARG A 84 5.65 9.67 35.44
C ARG A 84 5.91 8.32 34.77
N ALA A 85 6.68 7.42 35.38
CA ALA A 85 6.92 6.08 34.84
C ALA A 85 5.60 5.31 34.61
N LEU A 86 4.74 5.28 35.63
CA LEU A 86 3.42 4.65 35.57
C LEU A 86 2.54 5.22 34.44
N LEU A 87 2.52 6.54 34.32
CA LEU A 87 1.72 7.25 33.32
C LEU A 87 2.23 7.03 31.89
N LYS A 88 3.55 6.97 31.70
CA LYS A 88 4.13 6.65 30.39
C LYS A 88 3.75 5.23 29.94
N ASP A 89 3.83 4.24 30.83
CA ASP A 89 3.42 2.87 30.52
C ASP A 89 1.96 2.81 30.06
N MET A 90 1.09 3.55 30.74
CA MET A 90 -0.33 3.66 30.37
C MET A 90 -0.53 4.36 29.02
N VAL A 91 0.25 5.38 28.71
CA VAL A 91 0.20 6.08 27.42
C VAL A 91 0.62 5.18 26.26
N TRP A 92 1.59 4.29 26.45
CA TRP A 92 2.01 3.31 25.44
C TRP A 92 1.03 2.13 25.29
N SER A 93 0.31 1.78 26.36
CA SER A 93 -0.64 0.67 26.35
C SER A 93 -1.88 0.96 25.49
N GLN A 94 -2.21 0.02 24.61
CA GLN A 94 -3.45 0.06 23.81
C GLN A 94 -4.69 -0.32 24.63
N GLU A 95 -4.51 -0.90 25.83
CA GLU A 95 -5.62 -1.21 26.75
C GLU A 95 -6.13 0.05 27.48
N THR A 96 -5.31 1.11 27.54
CA THR A 96 -5.73 2.38 28.13
C THR A 96 -6.68 3.11 27.17
N PRO A 97 -7.89 3.51 27.62
CA PRO A 97 -8.83 4.28 26.81
C PRO A 97 -8.20 5.53 26.20
N GLY A 98 -8.51 5.83 24.93
CA GLY A 98 -7.85 6.90 24.17
C GLY A 98 -8.01 8.30 24.78
N ASP A 99 -9.18 8.60 25.33
CA ASP A 99 -9.47 9.85 26.05
C ASP A 99 -8.61 9.99 27.33
N LEU A 100 -8.44 8.89 28.07
CA LEU A 100 -7.56 8.85 29.24
C LEU A 100 -6.09 9.00 28.83
N ARG A 101 -5.63 8.33 27.76
CA ARG A 101 -4.26 8.49 27.23
C ARG A 101 -3.95 9.96 26.92
N ILE A 102 -4.89 10.69 26.29
CA ILE A 102 -4.73 12.12 25.96
C ILE A 102 -4.57 12.94 27.24
N ARG A 103 -5.45 12.76 28.24
CA ARG A 103 -5.35 13.48 29.52
C ARG A 103 -4.06 13.19 30.28
N ILE A 104 -3.57 11.96 30.21
CA ILE A 104 -2.26 11.60 30.79
C ILE A 104 -1.15 12.36 30.05
N MET A 105 -1.20 12.39 28.71
CA MET A 105 -0.23 13.12 27.90
C MET A 105 -0.25 14.63 28.19
N GLU A 106 -1.42 15.22 28.41
CA GLU A 106 -1.57 16.62 28.84
C GLU A 106 -0.83 16.92 30.14
N LYS A 107 -0.93 16.04 31.14
CA LYS A 107 -0.18 16.18 32.40
C LYS A 107 1.32 16.04 32.18
N LEU A 108 1.76 15.06 31.39
CA LEU A 108 3.16 14.80 31.10
C LEU A 108 3.84 15.95 30.33
N LEU A 109 3.18 16.48 29.28
CA LEU A 109 3.69 17.61 28.48
C LEU A 109 3.43 18.97 29.12
N GLY A 110 2.57 19.04 30.14
CA GLY A 110 2.32 20.22 30.97
C GLY A 110 3.22 20.30 32.21
N ASP A 111 4.14 19.35 32.41
CA ASP A 111 5.08 19.36 33.53
C ASP A 111 5.98 20.61 33.45
N PRO A 112 6.01 21.46 34.50
CA PRO A 112 6.80 22.69 34.49
C PRO A 112 8.31 22.43 34.60
N ASP A 113 8.72 21.24 35.03
CA ASP A 113 10.12 20.87 35.11
C ASP A 113 10.69 20.62 33.70
N PRO A 114 11.78 21.31 33.30
CA PRO A 114 12.33 21.21 31.95
C PRO A 114 12.85 19.81 31.58
N GLU A 115 13.42 19.06 32.53
CA GLU A 115 13.95 17.71 32.27
C GLU A 115 12.79 16.74 32.04
N ASN A 116 11.76 16.82 32.88
CA ASN A 116 10.54 16.05 32.73
C ASN A 116 9.82 16.39 31.40
N LEU A 117 9.75 17.67 31.03
CA LEU A 117 9.18 18.07 29.76
C LEU A 117 9.99 17.51 28.57
N ALA A 118 11.32 17.61 28.62
CA ALA A 118 12.20 17.09 27.58
C ALA A 118 12.02 15.57 27.39
N ASP A 119 11.91 14.84 28.48
CA ASP A 119 11.64 13.40 28.50
C ASP A 119 10.25 13.05 27.94
N SER A 120 9.21 13.82 28.28
CA SER A 120 7.87 13.64 27.67
C SER A 120 7.85 14.00 26.19
N ARG A 121 8.60 15.04 25.77
CA ARG A 121 8.79 15.40 24.36
C ARG A 121 9.46 14.27 23.59
N ALA A 122 10.54 13.69 24.13
CA ALA A 122 11.21 12.54 23.52
C ALA A 122 10.25 11.35 23.33
N MET A 123 9.44 11.04 24.35
CA MET A 123 8.40 10.00 24.25
C MET A 123 7.39 10.33 23.13
N ALA A 124 6.83 11.55 23.10
CA ALA A 124 5.87 11.96 22.07
C ALA A 124 6.46 11.86 20.65
N ARG A 125 7.75 12.18 20.50
CA ARG A 125 8.48 12.09 19.23
C ARG A 125 8.52 10.65 18.70
N LEU A 126 8.74 9.67 19.58
CA LEU A 126 8.73 8.25 19.25
C LEU A 126 7.32 7.72 18.96
N MET A 127 6.29 8.29 19.59
CA MET A 127 4.90 7.85 19.43
C MET A 127 4.31 8.24 18.07
N ILE A 128 4.47 9.50 17.64
CA ILE A 128 3.76 10.06 16.47
C ILE A 128 3.83 9.18 15.22
N PRO A 129 5.00 8.63 14.81
CA PRO A 129 5.10 7.82 13.60
C PRO A 129 4.27 6.53 13.64
N LYS A 130 3.96 6.02 14.83
CA LYS A 130 3.32 4.72 15.05
C LYS A 130 1.96 4.80 15.73
N GLU A 131 1.57 5.97 16.25
CA GLU A 131 0.33 6.14 16.99
C GLU A 131 -0.89 5.73 16.13
N PRO A 132 -1.73 4.78 16.60
CA PRO A 132 -2.95 4.38 15.92
C PRO A 132 -4.15 5.28 16.25
N SER A 133 -4.19 5.91 17.42
CA SER A 133 -5.32 6.77 17.81
C SER A 133 -5.28 8.10 17.06
N ARG A 134 -6.28 8.34 16.22
CA ARG A 134 -6.45 9.61 15.51
C ARG A 134 -6.61 10.80 16.45
N ALA A 135 -7.36 10.62 17.55
CA ALA A 135 -7.55 11.68 18.53
C ALA A 135 -6.22 12.06 19.22
N MET A 136 -5.41 11.06 19.58
CA MET A 136 -4.07 11.31 20.13
C MET A 136 -3.16 11.99 19.12
N LEU A 137 -3.17 11.56 17.85
CA LEU A 137 -2.41 12.19 16.78
C LEU A 137 -2.79 13.66 16.59
N VAL A 138 -4.09 13.99 16.58
CA VAL A 138 -4.57 15.37 16.48
C VAL A 138 -4.05 16.21 17.64
N TYR A 139 -4.14 15.68 18.86
CA TYR A 139 -3.61 16.34 20.06
C TYR A 139 -2.08 16.57 19.97
N LEU A 140 -1.30 15.54 19.64
CA LEU A 140 0.15 15.67 19.55
C LEU A 140 0.56 16.65 18.44
N CYS A 141 -0.10 16.61 17.29
CA CYS A 141 0.14 17.56 16.20
C CYS A 141 -0.14 19.00 16.62
N SER A 142 -1.22 19.25 17.37
CA SER A 142 -1.54 20.61 17.82
C SER A 142 -0.52 21.13 18.84
N VAL A 143 -0.09 20.29 19.78
CA VAL A 143 0.97 20.65 20.75
C VAL A 143 2.28 20.96 20.05
N VAL A 144 2.70 20.11 19.10
CA VAL A 144 3.94 20.29 18.34
C VAL A 144 3.93 21.60 17.56
N GLY A 145 2.85 21.88 16.83
CA GLY A 145 2.70 23.12 16.06
C GLY A 145 2.67 24.36 16.96
N ALA A 146 1.94 24.31 18.09
CA ALA A 146 1.83 25.44 19.01
C ALA A 146 3.14 25.75 19.75
N ARG A 147 3.97 24.73 20.02
CA ARG A 147 5.23 24.88 20.74
C ARG A 147 6.46 25.06 19.86
N GLY A 148 6.31 24.99 18.54
CA GLY A 148 7.42 25.19 17.60
C GLY A 148 8.50 24.11 17.68
N TRP A 149 8.12 22.85 17.93
CA TRP A 149 9.08 21.74 18.04
C TRP A 149 9.51 21.24 16.65
N ASP A 150 10.44 21.95 16.03
CA ASP A 150 10.96 21.69 14.68
C ASP A 150 11.58 20.29 14.48
N ASP A 151 12.20 19.72 15.51
CA ASP A 151 12.72 18.35 15.55
C ASP A 151 11.64 17.26 15.35
N PHE A 152 10.35 17.62 15.38
CA PHE A 152 9.25 16.71 15.04
C PHE A 152 8.95 16.63 13.55
N THR A 153 9.64 17.41 12.71
CA THR A 153 9.42 17.40 11.25
C THR A 153 9.53 15.98 10.67
N GLY A 154 10.61 15.25 10.98
CA GLY A 154 10.79 13.86 10.54
C GLY A 154 9.67 12.93 11.04
N PRO A 155 9.40 12.86 12.36
CA PRO A 155 8.30 12.06 12.90
C PRO A 155 6.92 12.36 12.30
N LEU A 156 6.59 13.64 12.09
CA LEU A 156 5.35 14.06 11.45
C LEU A 156 5.27 13.55 10.01
N ILE A 157 6.35 13.68 9.23
CA ILE A 157 6.43 13.15 7.86
C ILE A 157 6.17 11.64 7.84
N ARG A 158 6.83 10.89 8.73
CA ARG A 158 6.65 9.43 8.82
C ARG A 158 5.22 9.03 9.17
N SER A 159 4.58 9.78 10.07
CA SER A 159 3.17 9.53 10.41
C SER A 159 2.23 9.88 9.26
N TYR A 160 2.51 10.98 8.56
CA TYR A 160 1.72 11.49 7.46
C TYR A 160 1.86 10.61 6.20
N ALA A 161 3.03 10.00 5.99
CA ALA A 161 3.30 9.07 4.89
C ALA A 161 2.35 7.86 4.87
N ARG A 162 1.91 7.38 6.06
CA ARG A 162 0.94 6.27 6.18
C ARG A 162 -0.42 6.71 5.62
N PRO A 163 -0.97 6.05 4.58
CA PRO A 163 -2.25 6.46 3.99
C PRO A 163 -3.42 6.27 4.97
N LEU A 164 -4.44 7.12 4.85
CA LEU A 164 -5.71 6.99 5.59
C LEU A 164 -6.88 7.07 4.61
N LEU A 165 -7.56 5.95 4.41
CA LEU A 165 -8.59 5.79 3.38
C LEU A 165 -9.73 6.82 3.47
N MET A 166 -10.05 7.30 4.67
CA MET A 166 -11.22 8.16 4.93
C MET A 166 -10.86 9.61 5.25
N VAL A 167 -9.57 9.97 5.23
CA VAL A 167 -9.13 11.34 5.54
C VAL A 167 -8.25 11.84 4.40
N PRO A 168 -8.73 12.79 3.58
CA PRO A 168 -7.93 13.42 2.55
C PRO A 168 -6.65 14.03 3.13
N ASP A 169 -5.55 13.96 2.38
CA ASP A 169 -4.27 14.48 2.87
C ASP A 169 -4.32 15.95 3.28
N LYS A 170 -5.12 16.76 2.58
CA LYS A 170 -5.28 18.19 2.88
C LYS A 170 -5.88 18.48 4.26
N GLU A 171 -6.62 17.53 4.83
CA GLU A 171 -7.33 17.64 6.11
C GLU A 171 -6.57 17.02 7.28
N ARG A 172 -5.39 16.44 7.03
CA ARG A 172 -4.62 15.74 8.05
C ARG A 172 -3.96 16.70 9.05
N SER A 173 -4.01 16.34 10.34
CA SER A 173 -3.44 17.16 11.42
C SER A 173 -1.92 17.28 11.31
N GLU A 174 -1.25 16.27 10.75
CA GLU A 174 0.18 16.30 10.46
C GLU A 174 0.53 17.42 9.48
N ARG A 175 -0.34 17.66 8.47
CA ARG A 175 -0.21 18.78 7.54
C ARG A 175 -0.27 20.12 8.26
N GLY A 176 -1.25 20.27 9.15
CA GLY A 176 -1.42 21.48 9.96
C GLY A 176 -0.21 21.76 10.84
N ALA A 177 0.34 20.72 11.49
CA ALA A 177 1.55 20.85 12.30
C ALA A 177 2.77 21.24 11.45
N LEU A 178 2.97 20.62 10.28
CA LEU A 178 4.07 20.99 9.38
C LEU A 178 3.98 22.44 8.89
N LEU A 179 2.78 22.92 8.56
CA LEU A 179 2.56 24.33 8.19
C LEU A 179 2.79 25.30 9.36
N ALA A 180 2.48 24.89 10.60
CA ALA A 180 2.75 25.69 11.78
C ALA A 180 4.26 25.79 12.08
N LEU A 181 5.00 24.69 11.87
CA LEU A 181 6.45 24.66 12.06
C LEU A 181 7.22 25.38 10.94
N HIS A 182 6.72 25.33 9.71
CA HIS A 182 7.38 25.84 8.51
C HIS A 182 6.45 26.78 7.71
N PRO A 183 6.08 27.95 8.26
CA PRO A 183 5.05 28.82 7.69
C PRO A 183 5.46 29.53 6.40
N ASP A 184 6.76 29.59 6.10
CA ASP A 184 7.35 30.30 4.97
C ASP A 184 7.42 29.46 3.68
N ARG A 185 6.98 28.20 3.73
CA ARG A 185 7.07 27.26 2.61
C ARG A 185 5.91 26.27 2.55
N SER A 186 5.76 25.63 1.40
CA SER A 186 4.77 24.58 1.23
C SER A 186 5.16 23.31 1.99
N VAL A 187 4.16 22.46 2.25
CA VAL A 187 4.39 21.15 2.87
C VAL A 187 5.22 20.27 1.94
N GLU A 188 4.93 20.29 0.65
CA GLU A 188 5.67 19.55 -0.38
C GLU A 188 7.15 19.94 -0.37
N ARG A 189 7.47 21.24 -0.27
CA ARG A 189 8.86 21.69 -0.17
C ARG A 189 9.51 21.25 1.14
N THR A 190 8.78 21.31 2.25
CA THR A 190 9.26 20.86 3.56
C THR A 190 9.59 19.36 3.55
N VAL A 191 8.72 18.54 2.98
CA VAL A 191 8.92 17.09 2.86
C VAL A 191 10.09 16.78 1.92
N TYR A 192 10.19 17.49 0.79
CA TYR A 192 11.33 17.35 -0.12
C TYR A 192 12.66 17.71 0.55
N GLU A 193 12.70 18.79 1.32
CA GLU A 193 13.93 19.16 2.04
C GLU A 193 14.31 18.14 3.11
N ALA A 194 13.34 17.57 3.83
CA ALA A 194 13.58 16.47 4.76
C ALA A 194 14.05 15.19 4.06
N PHE A 195 13.74 15.00 2.77
CA PHE A 195 14.30 13.92 1.97
C PHE A 195 15.76 14.18 1.59
N VAL A 196 16.07 15.38 1.08
CA VAL A 196 17.43 15.76 0.64
C VAL A 196 18.39 15.91 1.82
N ARG A 197 17.92 16.51 2.91
CA ARG A 197 18.67 16.75 4.14
C ARG A 197 17.86 16.23 5.33
N PRO A 198 17.87 14.91 5.57
CA PRO A 198 17.15 14.31 6.68
C PRO A 198 17.56 14.95 8.01
N PRO A 199 16.61 15.41 8.83
CA PRO A 199 16.92 15.85 10.18
C PRO A 199 17.51 14.69 10.99
N SER A 200 18.28 15.01 12.04
CA SER A 200 18.76 14.00 12.98
C SER A 200 17.57 13.26 13.59
N MET A 201 17.60 11.93 13.53
CA MET A 201 16.57 11.06 14.08
C MET A 201 17.13 10.25 15.25
N ASP A 202 16.26 9.82 16.15
CA ASP A 202 16.63 8.88 17.21
C ASP A 202 17.22 7.60 16.60
N GLU A 203 18.36 7.15 17.13
CA GLU A 203 18.97 5.88 16.73
C GLU A 203 18.13 4.71 17.26
N ILE A 204 17.76 3.79 16.37
CA ILE A 204 17.05 2.56 16.75
C ILE A 204 17.91 1.38 16.26
N PRO A 205 18.36 0.49 17.17
CA PRO A 205 19.20 -0.65 16.78
C PRO A 205 18.60 -1.46 15.63
N GLY A 206 19.39 -1.67 14.58
CA GLY A 206 18.98 -2.43 13.40
C GLY A 206 18.06 -1.71 12.41
N ILE A 207 17.73 -0.44 12.63
CA ILE A 207 16.90 0.36 11.71
C ILE A 207 17.70 1.58 11.24
N ASN A 208 17.90 1.68 9.93
CA ASN A 208 18.39 2.91 9.31
C ASN A 208 17.24 3.94 9.26
N THR A 209 17.13 4.75 10.31
CA THR A 209 16.04 5.73 10.49
C THR A 209 16.09 6.85 9.45
N THR A 210 17.28 7.19 8.96
CA THR A 210 17.50 8.15 7.87
C THR A 210 16.96 7.64 6.54
N GLU A 211 17.36 6.44 6.11
CA GLU A 211 16.83 5.82 4.90
C GLU A 211 15.32 5.64 5.00
N ARG A 212 14.82 5.19 6.17
CA ARG A 212 13.39 5.03 6.39
C ARG A 212 12.64 6.35 6.24
N LEU A 213 13.15 7.45 6.81
CA LEU A 213 12.54 8.77 6.66
C LEU A 213 12.54 9.21 5.19
N ARG A 214 13.63 8.96 4.44
CA ARG A 214 13.70 9.28 3.02
C ARG A 214 12.65 8.53 2.20
N THR A 215 12.49 7.23 2.45
CA THR A 215 11.42 6.42 1.83
C THR A 215 10.04 6.97 2.16
N ASP A 216 9.75 7.18 3.45
CA ASP A 216 8.45 7.68 3.92
C ASP A 216 8.15 9.09 3.34
N ALA A 217 9.16 9.97 3.28
CA ALA A 217 9.06 11.30 2.68
C ALA A 217 8.75 11.24 1.18
N TRP A 218 9.40 10.33 0.45
CA TRP A 218 9.17 10.17 -0.98
C TRP A 218 7.79 9.58 -1.30
N ASP A 219 7.32 8.61 -0.50
CA ASP A 219 5.95 8.10 -0.58
C ASP A 219 4.90 9.18 -0.32
N LEU A 220 5.13 10.03 0.69
CA LEU A 220 4.26 11.17 0.97
C LEU A 220 4.24 12.15 -0.21
N LEU A 221 5.40 12.51 -0.77
CA LEU A 221 5.47 13.37 -1.95
C LEU A 221 4.77 12.75 -3.16
N GLY A 222 4.78 11.42 -3.31
CA GLY A 222 4.01 10.71 -4.33
C GLY A 222 2.51 11.04 -4.29
N ARG A 223 1.96 11.26 -3.10
CA ARG A 223 0.54 11.60 -2.89
C ARG A 223 0.27 13.10 -2.90
N LEU A 224 1.19 13.92 -2.38
CA LEU A 224 1.04 15.38 -2.37
C LEU A 224 1.32 16.01 -3.75
N ASP A 225 2.19 15.39 -4.54
CA ASP A 225 2.53 15.76 -5.91
C ASP A 225 2.34 14.56 -6.87
N PRO A 226 1.09 14.20 -7.21
CA PRO A 226 0.81 13.08 -8.12
C PRO A 226 1.39 13.27 -9.52
N SER A 227 1.55 14.53 -9.94
CA SER A 227 2.14 14.87 -11.25
C SER A 227 3.65 14.67 -11.29
N GLY A 228 4.31 14.70 -10.13
CA GLY A 228 5.76 14.73 -10.02
C GLY A 228 6.40 16.09 -10.37
N THR A 229 5.61 17.11 -10.73
CA THR A 229 6.11 18.41 -11.20
C THR A 229 6.95 19.11 -10.14
N ILE A 230 6.49 19.12 -8.88
CA ILE A 230 7.21 19.76 -7.77
C ILE A 230 8.50 19.00 -7.50
N ARG A 231 8.45 17.66 -7.46
CA ARG A 231 9.63 16.82 -7.29
C ARG A 231 10.66 17.02 -8.39
N GLN A 232 10.24 17.09 -9.66
CA GLN A 232 11.13 17.32 -10.79
C GLN A 232 11.79 18.69 -10.75
N GLN A 233 11.02 19.75 -10.46
CA GLN A 233 11.56 21.11 -10.33
C GLN A 233 12.58 21.19 -9.18
N ALA A 234 12.20 20.70 -8.00
CA ALA A 234 13.09 20.72 -6.84
C ALA A 234 14.36 19.89 -7.06
N LEU A 235 14.26 18.76 -7.76
CA LEU A 235 15.40 17.92 -8.14
C LEU A 235 16.37 18.63 -9.07
N ALA A 236 15.88 19.41 -10.04
CA ALA A 236 16.72 20.15 -10.98
C ALA A 236 17.54 21.27 -10.29
N GLU A 237 17.05 21.81 -9.18
CA GLU A 237 17.70 22.87 -8.40
C GLU A 237 18.63 22.34 -7.30
N THR A 238 18.57 21.03 -7.01
CA THR A 238 19.26 20.44 -5.87
C THR A 238 20.70 20.10 -6.22
N ALA A 239 21.66 20.60 -5.44
CA ALA A 239 23.05 20.13 -5.50
C ALA A 239 23.16 18.75 -4.84
N VAL A 240 23.82 17.81 -5.50
CA VAL A 240 24.01 16.44 -4.99
C VAL A 240 25.32 16.35 -4.23
N PRO A 241 25.29 16.01 -2.93
CA PRO A 241 26.49 15.64 -2.19
C PRO A 241 27.20 14.46 -2.84
N ALA A 242 28.53 14.45 -2.86
CA ALA A 242 29.32 13.44 -3.57
C ALA A 242 29.08 12.00 -3.05
N ASP A 243 28.64 11.86 -1.80
CA ASP A 243 28.36 10.62 -1.09
C ASP A 243 26.88 10.21 -1.11
N ASP A 244 25.97 11.06 -1.59
CA ASP A 244 24.53 10.73 -1.65
C ASP A 244 24.20 9.95 -2.94
N THR A 245 24.37 8.63 -2.87
CA THR A 245 24.08 7.71 -3.98
C THR A 245 22.60 7.71 -4.39
N ILE A 246 21.69 7.98 -3.46
CA ILE A 246 20.24 8.03 -3.72
C ILE A 246 19.89 9.25 -4.58
N LEU A 247 20.33 10.45 -4.19
CA LEU A 247 20.08 11.66 -4.96
C LEU A 247 20.78 11.61 -6.32
N ALA A 248 22.02 11.11 -6.37
CA ALA A 248 22.76 10.92 -7.61
C ALA A 248 22.00 9.99 -8.58
N ALA A 249 21.46 8.88 -8.07
CA ALA A 249 20.65 7.94 -8.87
C ALA A 249 19.37 8.59 -9.41
N ILE A 250 18.62 9.31 -8.57
CA ILE A 250 17.36 9.97 -8.97
C ILE A 250 17.64 11.08 -10.00
N GLN A 251 18.66 11.91 -9.80
CA GLN A 251 19.04 12.94 -10.78
C GLN A 251 19.50 12.34 -12.10
N ARG A 252 20.28 11.26 -12.05
CA ARG A 252 20.72 10.55 -13.25
C ARG A 252 19.53 10.01 -14.04
N ALA A 253 18.58 9.36 -13.37
CA ALA A 253 17.36 8.85 -13.99
C ALA A 253 16.51 9.96 -14.63
N SER A 254 16.33 11.06 -13.92
CA SER A 254 15.59 12.22 -14.40
C SER A 254 16.24 12.82 -15.66
N ARG A 255 17.57 13.00 -15.65
CA ARG A 255 18.31 13.60 -16.77
C ARG A 255 18.40 12.69 -17.98
N GLU A 256 18.76 11.42 -17.77
CA GLU A 256 19.10 10.49 -18.86
C GLU A 256 17.89 9.76 -19.44
N ALA A 257 16.87 9.48 -18.61
CA ALA A 257 15.69 8.72 -19.03
C ALA A 257 14.38 9.51 -18.91
N GLY A 258 14.37 10.70 -18.30
CA GLY A 258 13.17 11.50 -18.13
C GLY A 258 12.19 10.95 -17.09
N VAL A 259 12.66 10.07 -16.20
CA VAL A 259 11.81 9.39 -15.19
C VAL A 259 12.32 9.66 -13.79
N ILE A 260 11.40 9.69 -12.83
CA ILE A 260 11.70 9.72 -11.39
C ILE A 260 10.92 8.61 -10.69
N PRO A 261 11.43 8.05 -9.57
CA PRO A 261 10.66 7.13 -8.75
C PRO A 261 9.33 7.76 -8.32
N ILE A 262 8.22 7.06 -8.48
CA ILE A 262 6.90 7.49 -8.05
C ILE A 262 6.62 7.16 -6.58
N SER A 263 7.28 6.14 -6.03
CA SER A 263 7.20 5.69 -4.64
C SER A 263 8.57 5.54 -3.98
N GLY A 264 8.59 5.46 -2.65
CA GLY A 264 9.80 5.22 -1.86
C GLY A 264 10.41 3.84 -2.12
N SER A 265 9.61 2.81 -2.43
CA SER A 265 10.13 1.47 -2.73
C SER A 265 10.83 1.38 -4.09
N GLU A 266 10.58 2.32 -5.00
CA GLU A 266 11.31 2.40 -6.26
C GLU A 266 12.72 2.99 -6.09
N ILE A 267 13.01 3.69 -4.99
CA ILE A 267 14.35 4.24 -4.71
C ILE A 267 15.42 3.13 -4.65
N PRO A 268 15.29 2.09 -3.79
CA PRO A 268 16.29 1.02 -3.75
C PRO A 268 16.37 0.26 -5.08
N TRP A 269 15.25 0.09 -5.80
CA TRP A 269 15.28 -0.47 -7.15
C TRP A 269 16.12 0.39 -8.09
N LEU A 270 15.90 1.70 -8.14
CA LEU A 270 16.66 2.60 -9.00
C LEU A 270 18.16 2.62 -8.66
N VAL A 271 18.50 2.67 -7.37
CA VAL A 271 19.90 2.60 -6.93
C VAL A 271 20.54 1.29 -7.39
N SER A 272 19.84 0.16 -7.24
CA SER A 272 20.30 -1.16 -7.71
C SER A 272 20.44 -1.20 -9.23
N LEU A 273 19.48 -0.62 -9.95
CA LEU A 273 19.45 -0.53 -11.41
C LEU A 273 20.63 0.28 -11.95
N LEU A 274 21.05 1.33 -11.25
CA LEU A 274 22.15 2.21 -11.66
C LEU A 274 23.52 1.82 -11.07
N SER A 275 23.59 0.76 -10.27
CA SER A 275 24.83 0.30 -9.67
C SER A 275 25.84 -0.15 -10.73
N SER A 276 27.05 0.40 -10.68
CA SER A 276 28.16 0.01 -11.55
C SER A 276 28.64 -1.42 -11.33
N GLU A 277 28.30 -2.03 -10.19
CA GLU A 277 28.63 -3.43 -9.88
C GLU A 277 27.87 -4.43 -10.76
N LYS A 278 26.75 -4.00 -11.36
CA LYS A 278 25.90 -4.82 -12.23
C LYS A 278 26.14 -4.45 -13.70
N THR A 279 27.20 -5.00 -14.31
CA THR A 279 27.58 -4.71 -15.71
C THR A 279 26.42 -4.84 -16.71
N ARG A 280 25.54 -5.84 -16.53
CA ARG A 280 24.35 -6.03 -17.36
C ARG A 280 23.38 -4.84 -17.26
N ASN A 281 23.20 -4.27 -16.07
CA ASN A 281 22.33 -3.12 -15.84
C ASN A 281 22.94 -1.86 -16.46
N THR A 282 24.26 -1.70 -16.42
CA THR A 282 24.97 -0.59 -17.09
C THR A 282 24.73 -0.58 -18.60
N ALA A 283 24.87 -1.74 -19.25
CA ALA A 283 24.61 -1.88 -20.68
C ALA A 283 23.14 -1.61 -21.02
N TRP A 284 22.23 -2.18 -20.23
CA TRP A 284 20.79 -1.94 -20.34
C TRP A 284 20.45 -0.45 -20.19
N TRP A 285 21.02 0.22 -19.18
CA TRP A 285 20.76 1.63 -18.89
C TRP A 285 21.21 2.53 -20.05
N SER A 286 22.39 2.25 -20.62
CA SER A 286 22.89 2.99 -21.78
C SER A 286 21.96 2.91 -22.98
N GLU A 287 21.29 1.77 -23.18
CA GLU A 287 20.34 1.59 -24.26
C GLU A 287 19.03 2.36 -24.00
N VAL A 288 18.44 2.18 -22.81
CA VAL A 288 17.17 2.85 -22.48
C VAL A 288 17.30 4.37 -22.40
N SER A 289 18.40 4.89 -21.87
CA SER A 289 18.65 6.34 -21.85
C SER A 289 18.78 6.93 -23.26
N SER A 290 19.47 6.22 -24.16
CA SER A 290 19.54 6.60 -25.59
C SER A 290 18.16 6.58 -26.25
N LEU A 291 17.33 5.58 -25.98
CA LEU A 291 15.95 5.51 -26.47
C LEU A 291 15.09 6.65 -25.91
N SER A 292 15.09 6.86 -24.60
CA SER A 292 14.33 7.91 -23.91
C SER A 292 14.70 9.31 -24.41
N SER A 293 15.97 9.55 -24.77
CA SER A 293 16.43 10.82 -25.33
C SER A 293 15.78 11.19 -26.66
N ARG A 294 15.24 10.21 -27.40
CA ARG A 294 14.58 10.38 -28.71
C ARG A 294 13.06 10.44 -28.64
N LEU A 295 12.48 10.16 -27.48
CA LEU A 295 11.03 10.23 -27.30
C LEU A 295 10.50 11.66 -27.40
N SER A 296 9.34 11.81 -28.03
CA SER A 296 8.61 13.08 -28.11
C SER A 296 8.02 13.48 -26.74
N GLY A 297 7.52 14.72 -26.64
CA GLY A 297 6.86 15.21 -25.42
C GLY A 297 5.66 14.38 -24.99
N GLU A 298 4.82 13.92 -25.94
CA GLU A 298 3.67 13.04 -25.65
C GLU A 298 4.13 11.69 -25.07
N GLN A 299 5.20 11.12 -25.60
CA GLN A 299 5.71 9.81 -25.18
C GLN A 299 6.41 9.87 -23.81
N ARG A 300 7.06 11.00 -23.50
CA ARG A 300 7.65 11.25 -22.18
C ARG A 300 6.61 11.56 -21.10
N ALA A 301 5.44 12.09 -21.49
CA ALA A 301 4.40 12.43 -20.53
C ALA A 301 3.87 11.18 -19.81
N GLY A 302 4.11 11.11 -18.50
CA GLY A 302 3.71 9.97 -17.66
C GLY A 302 4.66 8.76 -17.72
N LEU A 303 5.83 8.89 -18.36
CA LEU A 303 6.83 7.82 -18.39
C LEU A 303 7.36 7.53 -16.98
N CYS A 304 7.41 6.25 -16.63
CA CYS A 304 7.81 5.73 -15.31
C CYS A 304 8.90 4.67 -15.47
N LEU A 305 9.57 4.29 -14.36
CA LEU A 305 10.61 3.25 -14.38
C LEU A 305 10.11 1.92 -14.97
N ARG A 306 8.88 1.50 -14.66
CA ARG A 306 8.24 0.28 -15.21
C ARG A 306 8.10 0.26 -16.73
N HIS A 307 8.22 1.41 -17.40
CA HIS A 307 8.09 1.51 -18.87
C HIS A 307 9.42 1.33 -19.61
N LEU A 308 10.55 1.38 -18.92
CA LEU A 308 11.87 1.36 -19.56
C LEU A 308 12.19 0.01 -20.23
N GLU A 309 11.83 -1.10 -19.60
CA GLU A 309 12.02 -2.43 -20.22
C GLU A 309 11.10 -2.66 -21.43
N PRO A 310 9.78 -2.36 -21.37
CA PRO A 310 8.93 -2.36 -22.55
C PRO A 310 9.46 -1.49 -23.69
N LEU A 311 9.97 -0.29 -23.38
CA LEU A 311 10.59 0.61 -24.36
C LEU A 311 11.79 -0.05 -25.05
N ARG A 312 12.70 -0.62 -24.26
CA ARG A 312 13.88 -1.34 -24.78
C ARG A 312 13.46 -2.48 -25.69
N TRP A 313 12.60 -3.37 -25.20
CA TRP A 313 12.21 -4.56 -25.95
C TRP A 313 11.46 -4.20 -27.24
N ALA A 314 10.51 -3.25 -27.18
CA ALA A 314 9.75 -2.83 -28.35
C ALA A 314 10.65 -2.17 -29.40
N SER A 315 11.68 -1.41 -29.00
CA SER A 315 12.62 -0.82 -29.96
C SER A 315 13.34 -1.84 -30.83
N ARG A 316 13.58 -3.05 -30.30
CA ARG A 316 14.26 -4.14 -31.00
C ARG A 316 13.30 -5.00 -31.83
N ASN A 317 12.13 -5.30 -31.27
CA ASN A 317 11.24 -6.34 -31.80
C ASN A 317 9.99 -5.78 -32.50
N ARG A 318 9.58 -4.56 -32.15
CA ARG A 318 8.37 -3.87 -32.63
C ARG A 318 8.64 -2.37 -32.82
N PRO A 319 9.66 -1.96 -33.63
CA PRO A 319 10.08 -0.56 -33.71
C PRO A 319 8.94 0.39 -34.11
N ALA A 320 8.00 -0.06 -34.94
CA ALA A 320 6.81 0.72 -35.32
C ALA A 320 5.94 1.17 -34.13
N TRP A 321 5.97 0.45 -33.00
CA TRP A 321 5.25 0.85 -31.78
C TRP A 321 5.93 2.03 -31.08
N ILE A 322 7.24 2.17 -31.22
CA ILE A 322 7.97 3.32 -30.69
C ILE A 322 7.56 4.60 -31.42
N ASP A 323 7.32 4.52 -32.73
CA ASP A 323 6.89 5.67 -33.52
C ASP A 323 5.37 5.92 -33.50
N SER A 324 4.61 5.05 -32.83
CA SER A 324 3.15 5.14 -32.76
C SER A 324 2.67 6.17 -31.75
N THR A 325 1.58 6.86 -32.08
CA THR A 325 0.87 7.75 -31.15
C THR A 325 0.20 6.95 -30.03
N ARG A 326 -0.15 7.62 -28.92
CA ARG A 326 -0.90 7.00 -27.82
C ARG A 326 -2.22 6.38 -28.31
N SER A 327 -2.95 7.10 -29.17
CA SER A 327 -4.19 6.60 -29.77
C SER A 327 -4.00 5.36 -30.65
N SER A 328 -2.90 5.30 -31.40
CA SER A 328 -2.58 4.15 -32.26
C SER A 328 -2.26 2.90 -31.43
N LEU A 329 -1.51 3.05 -30.33
CA LEU A 329 -1.25 1.95 -29.40
C LEU A 329 -2.54 1.47 -28.72
N ALA A 330 -3.41 2.39 -28.30
CA ALA A 330 -4.70 2.05 -27.71
C ALA A 330 -5.60 1.27 -28.69
N ALA A 331 -5.70 1.71 -29.94
CA ALA A 331 -6.46 1.01 -30.98
C ALA A 331 -5.87 -0.37 -31.29
N THR A 332 -4.53 -0.50 -31.28
CA THR A 332 -3.85 -1.79 -31.45
C THR A 332 -4.21 -2.75 -30.31
N LEU A 333 -4.17 -2.28 -29.07
CA LEU A 333 -4.53 -3.07 -27.90
C LEU A 333 -6.01 -3.47 -27.93
N GLU A 334 -6.91 -2.53 -28.20
CA GLU A 334 -8.35 -2.78 -28.37
C GLU A 334 -8.61 -3.88 -29.42
N SER A 335 -7.96 -3.79 -30.58
CA SER A 335 -8.10 -4.79 -31.63
C SER A 335 -7.62 -6.19 -31.21
N ARG A 336 -6.61 -6.29 -30.33
CA ARG A 336 -6.11 -7.57 -29.83
C ARG A 336 -7.02 -8.19 -28.78
N LEU A 337 -7.71 -7.37 -28.01
CA LEU A 337 -8.58 -7.81 -26.92
C LEU A 337 -10.01 -8.13 -27.37
N LYS A 338 -10.47 -7.55 -28.48
CA LYS A 338 -11.87 -7.57 -28.95
C LYS A 338 -12.58 -8.93 -28.87
N ASP A 339 -11.90 -10.02 -29.24
CA ASP A 339 -12.50 -11.36 -29.33
C ASP A 339 -12.04 -12.29 -28.21
N ARG A 340 -11.30 -11.76 -27.22
CA ARG A 340 -10.82 -12.55 -26.09
C ARG A 340 -11.92 -12.69 -25.04
N ARG A 341 -12.00 -13.87 -24.43
CA ARG A 341 -12.91 -14.10 -23.31
C ARG A 341 -12.39 -13.36 -22.09
N SER A 342 -13.21 -12.47 -21.55
CA SER A 342 -12.95 -11.76 -20.29
C SER A 342 -13.69 -12.40 -19.12
N HIS A 343 -13.13 -12.28 -17.93
CA HIS A 343 -13.72 -12.70 -16.66
C HIS A 343 -13.81 -11.50 -15.73
N ARG A 344 -14.77 -11.54 -14.80
CA ARG A 344 -14.96 -10.44 -13.86
C ARG A 344 -14.82 -10.94 -12.44
N ARG A 345 -14.01 -10.25 -11.63
CA ARG A 345 -13.93 -10.52 -10.19
C ARG A 345 -15.31 -10.40 -9.54
N ALA A 346 -15.74 -11.47 -8.89
CA ALA A 346 -17.05 -11.58 -8.23
C ALA A 346 -16.94 -11.63 -6.70
N ILE A 347 -15.76 -11.98 -6.16
CA ILE A 347 -15.46 -11.98 -4.73
C ILE A 347 -15.17 -10.54 -4.24
N ASP A 348 -15.28 -10.29 -2.93
CA ASP A 348 -15.08 -8.98 -2.27
C ASP A 348 -16.09 -7.87 -2.62
N GLN A 349 -17.20 -8.21 -3.28
CA GLN A 349 -18.34 -7.30 -3.52
C GLN A 349 -19.20 -7.05 -2.26
N THR A 350 -18.71 -7.42 -1.07
CA THR A 350 -19.41 -7.31 0.23
C THR A 350 -19.46 -5.89 0.81
N SER A 351 -18.87 -4.91 0.12
CA SER A 351 -19.05 -3.49 0.44
C SER A 351 -19.90 -2.82 -0.63
N ASN A 352 -20.60 -1.72 -0.28
CA ASN A 352 -21.32 -0.83 -1.21
C ASN A 352 -20.44 -0.22 -2.34
N ARG A 353 -19.23 -0.74 -2.57
CA ARG A 353 -18.31 -0.33 -3.64
C ARG A 353 -18.76 -0.95 -4.96
N LYS A 354 -18.84 -0.11 -5.99
CA LYS A 354 -19.07 -0.58 -7.37
C LYS A 354 -17.93 -1.55 -7.75
N PRO A 355 -18.23 -2.68 -8.42
CA PRO A 355 -17.17 -3.59 -8.78
C PRO A 355 -16.22 -2.90 -9.77
N VAL A 356 -14.92 -3.02 -9.50
CA VAL A 356 -13.88 -2.41 -10.34
C VAL A 356 -13.99 -2.97 -11.75
N ARG A 357 -13.89 -2.08 -12.74
CA ARG A 357 -13.97 -2.45 -14.15
C ARG A 357 -12.59 -2.83 -14.66
N GLN A 358 -12.53 -3.91 -15.44
CA GLN A 358 -11.30 -4.50 -16.00
C GLN A 358 -11.19 -4.25 -17.51
N ASP A 359 -12.09 -3.46 -18.10
CA ASP A 359 -12.11 -3.17 -19.53
C ASP A 359 -11.21 -1.98 -19.91
N LEU A 360 -10.60 -2.05 -21.10
CA LEU A 360 -9.74 -1.00 -21.65
C LEU A 360 -10.48 0.33 -21.76
N ASP A 361 -11.76 0.34 -22.14
CA ASP A 361 -12.52 1.57 -22.35
C ASP A 361 -12.62 2.42 -21.08
N THR A 362 -12.80 1.77 -19.94
CA THR A 362 -12.84 2.45 -18.64
C THR A 362 -11.52 3.14 -18.30
N TRP A 363 -10.39 2.51 -18.65
CA TRP A 363 -9.06 2.99 -18.30
C TRP A 363 -8.36 3.81 -19.39
N ARG A 364 -8.84 3.77 -20.63
CA ARG A 364 -8.19 4.36 -21.82
C ARG A 364 -7.76 5.82 -21.63
N ALA A 365 -8.58 6.62 -20.94
CA ALA A 365 -8.29 8.04 -20.71
C ALA A 365 -7.18 8.27 -19.65
N ARG A 366 -6.92 7.29 -18.78
CA ARG A 366 -5.93 7.36 -17.70
C ARG A 366 -4.59 6.73 -18.04
N LEU A 367 -4.54 5.91 -19.10
CA LEU A 367 -3.30 5.26 -19.55
C LEU A 367 -2.45 6.22 -20.39
N SER A 368 -1.19 6.40 -19.98
CA SER A 368 -0.16 7.10 -20.75
C SER A 368 0.26 6.29 -21.98
N TRP A 369 1.09 6.90 -22.84
CA TRP A 369 1.73 6.19 -23.94
C TRP A 369 2.59 5.02 -23.45
N GLY A 370 3.38 5.23 -22.39
CA GLY A 370 4.23 4.20 -21.78
C GLY A 370 3.43 3.04 -21.19
N ASP A 371 2.25 3.31 -20.62
CA ASP A 371 1.36 2.26 -20.09
C ASP A 371 0.84 1.36 -21.22
N LEU A 372 0.35 1.95 -22.32
CA LEU A 372 -0.16 1.18 -23.46
C LEU A 372 0.94 0.35 -24.13
N LEU A 373 2.15 0.90 -24.25
CA LEU A 373 3.30 0.15 -24.75
C LEU A 373 3.63 -1.04 -23.82
N ALA A 374 3.66 -0.80 -22.50
CA ALA A 374 3.91 -1.85 -21.53
C ALA A 374 2.88 -2.99 -21.61
N ILE A 375 1.59 -2.65 -21.69
CA ILE A 375 0.52 -3.66 -21.82
C ILE A 375 0.68 -4.47 -23.10
N LEU A 376 0.99 -3.83 -24.23
CA LEU A 376 1.20 -4.52 -25.51
C LEU A 376 2.42 -5.47 -25.49
N VAL A 377 3.52 -5.07 -24.84
CA VAL A 377 4.71 -5.92 -24.70
C VAL A 377 4.43 -7.09 -23.74
N ILE A 378 3.71 -6.85 -22.65
CA ILE A 378 3.28 -7.91 -21.73
C ILE A 378 2.35 -8.89 -22.44
N ASP A 379 1.40 -8.39 -23.24
CA ASP A 379 0.49 -9.19 -24.05
C ASP A 379 1.24 -10.11 -25.05
N GLU A 380 2.29 -9.61 -25.71
CA GLU A 380 3.19 -10.44 -26.52
C GLU A 380 3.87 -11.52 -25.69
N ALA A 381 4.44 -11.16 -24.54
CA ALA A 381 5.18 -12.09 -23.69
C ALA A 381 4.30 -13.24 -23.18
N VAL A 382 3.08 -12.96 -22.70
CA VAL A 382 2.15 -14.00 -22.22
C VAL A 382 1.51 -14.79 -23.37
N SER A 383 1.58 -14.29 -24.59
CA SER A 383 1.13 -14.99 -25.78
C SER A 383 2.14 -15.99 -26.32
N ASP A 384 3.40 -15.90 -25.90
CA ASP A 384 4.46 -16.81 -26.32
C ASP A 384 4.24 -18.25 -25.77
N PRO A 385 4.30 -19.30 -26.62
CA PRO A 385 4.08 -20.69 -26.20
C PRO A 385 5.07 -21.19 -25.13
N GLY A 386 6.34 -20.77 -25.20
CA GLY A 386 7.37 -21.13 -24.22
C GLY A 386 7.06 -20.52 -22.86
N ILE A 387 6.64 -19.25 -22.83
CA ILE A 387 6.19 -18.60 -21.59
C ILE A 387 4.96 -19.31 -21.04
N ARG A 388 3.93 -19.55 -21.87
CA ARG A 388 2.73 -20.29 -21.45
C ARG A 388 3.07 -21.65 -20.84
N SER A 389 3.93 -22.44 -21.48
CA SER A 389 4.35 -23.74 -20.94
C SER A 389 4.95 -23.62 -19.52
N ASN A 390 5.81 -22.63 -19.29
CA ASN A 390 6.40 -22.39 -17.98
C ASN A 390 5.38 -21.89 -16.96
N ILE A 391 4.51 -20.95 -17.33
CA ILE A 391 3.44 -20.43 -16.45
C ILE A 391 2.49 -21.56 -16.03
N PHE A 392 2.08 -22.45 -16.93
CA PHE A 392 1.25 -23.60 -16.56
C PHE A 392 1.99 -24.57 -15.62
N ARG A 393 3.31 -24.77 -15.80
CA ARG A 393 4.11 -25.57 -14.85
C ARG A 393 4.14 -24.92 -13.47
N HIS A 394 4.32 -23.60 -13.41
CA HIS A 394 4.33 -22.85 -12.15
C HIS A 394 2.95 -22.86 -11.47
N MET A 395 1.86 -22.75 -12.25
CA MET A 395 0.49 -22.84 -11.75
C MET A 395 0.22 -24.20 -11.08
N ILE A 396 0.73 -25.30 -11.64
CA ILE A 396 0.55 -26.63 -11.00
C ILE A 396 1.25 -26.68 -9.65
N LEU A 397 2.43 -26.07 -9.50
CA LEU A 397 3.14 -26.00 -8.22
C LEU A 397 2.38 -25.16 -7.20
N ASP A 398 1.86 -24.00 -7.62
CA ASP A 398 0.98 -23.15 -6.80
C ASP A 398 -0.26 -23.93 -6.35
N HIS A 399 -0.95 -24.57 -7.29
CA HIS A 399 -2.15 -25.36 -7.01
C HIS A 399 -1.90 -26.53 -6.04
N GLN A 400 -0.70 -27.07 -5.98
CA GLN A 400 -0.34 -28.14 -5.03
C GLN A 400 -0.04 -27.60 -3.64
N ASP A 401 0.42 -26.36 -3.55
CA ASP A 401 0.55 -25.65 -2.29
C ASP A 401 -0.82 -25.15 -1.82
N LYS A 402 -1.05 -25.16 -0.50
CA LYS A 402 -2.31 -24.71 0.11
C LYS A 402 -2.08 -23.71 1.23
N GLN A 403 -0.89 -23.13 1.27
CA GLN A 403 -0.44 -22.26 2.35
C GLN A 403 -0.09 -20.85 1.87
N THR A 404 -0.06 -20.63 0.55
CA THR A 404 0.49 -19.41 -0.05
C THR A 404 0.26 -19.38 -1.55
N GLU A 405 0.12 -18.19 -2.10
CA GLU A 405 0.21 -17.97 -3.54
C GLU A 405 1.68 -17.83 -3.98
N TYR A 406 1.98 -18.38 -5.15
CA TYR A 406 3.28 -18.36 -5.80
C TYR A 406 3.34 -17.20 -6.78
N GLY A 407 4.55 -16.71 -7.02
CA GLY A 407 4.78 -15.68 -8.03
C GLY A 407 6.22 -15.62 -8.48
N GLY A 408 6.48 -14.71 -9.41
CA GLY A 408 7.77 -14.58 -10.03
C GLY A 408 7.85 -13.38 -10.96
N ILE A 409 8.83 -13.43 -11.87
CA ILE A 409 9.08 -12.37 -12.85
C ILE A 409 9.09 -12.93 -14.26
N ILE A 410 8.66 -12.11 -15.22
CA ILE A 410 8.99 -12.31 -16.64
C ILE A 410 10.05 -11.28 -17.01
N GLU A 411 11.11 -11.74 -17.66
CA GLU A 411 12.28 -10.94 -18.04
C GLU A 411 12.83 -11.38 -19.40
N ASP A 412 13.54 -10.50 -20.09
CA ASP A 412 14.30 -10.87 -21.29
C ASP A 412 15.33 -11.94 -20.90
N ALA A 413 15.32 -13.07 -21.59
CA ALA A 413 16.23 -14.19 -21.33
C ALA A 413 17.70 -13.79 -21.51
N ALA A 414 17.99 -12.77 -22.32
CA ALA A 414 19.34 -12.19 -22.45
C ALA A 414 19.84 -11.53 -21.14
N HIS A 415 18.97 -11.29 -20.16
CA HIS A 415 19.34 -10.76 -18.85
C HIS A 415 19.59 -11.83 -17.79
N ALA A 416 19.36 -13.10 -18.11
CA ALA A 416 19.57 -14.21 -17.17
C ALA A 416 21.02 -14.25 -16.65
N PRO A 417 21.25 -14.32 -15.32
CA PRO A 417 22.55 -14.69 -14.80
C PRO A 417 22.87 -16.13 -15.24
N PRO A 418 24.12 -16.46 -15.59
CA PRO A 418 24.50 -17.78 -16.10
C PRO A 418 24.26 -18.94 -15.11
N ASP A 419 24.12 -18.68 -13.80
CA ASP A 419 24.01 -19.71 -12.76
C ASP A 419 22.96 -19.37 -11.68
N SER A 420 21.68 -19.22 -12.04
CA SER A 420 20.65 -19.10 -11.00
C SER A 420 20.26 -20.47 -10.42
N ALA A 421 20.61 -20.73 -9.16
CA ALA A 421 20.39 -21.99 -8.43
C ALA A 421 18.90 -22.41 -8.27
N TRP A 422 17.95 -21.50 -8.49
CA TRP A 422 16.52 -21.79 -8.43
C TRP A 422 15.98 -22.14 -9.82
N GLY A 423 15.96 -23.45 -10.09
CA GLY A 423 15.43 -24.07 -11.30
C GLY A 423 16.45 -24.13 -12.42
N LYS A 424 16.83 -25.36 -12.83
CA LYS A 424 17.37 -25.61 -14.16
C LYS A 424 16.52 -24.80 -15.14
N GLU A 425 17.15 -23.83 -15.79
CA GLU A 425 16.48 -22.71 -16.43
C GLU A 425 15.35 -23.20 -17.35
N ALA A 426 14.17 -22.60 -17.21
CA ALA A 426 13.23 -22.61 -18.32
C ALA A 426 13.97 -22.03 -19.53
N ALA A 427 14.19 -22.85 -20.55
CA ALA A 427 14.82 -22.40 -21.79
C ALA A 427 14.13 -21.12 -22.27
N ALA A 428 14.93 -20.17 -22.76
CA ALA A 428 14.41 -18.95 -23.39
C ALA A 428 13.32 -19.33 -24.40
N SER A 429 12.23 -18.60 -24.38
CA SER A 429 11.23 -18.78 -25.42
C SER A 429 11.78 -18.39 -26.79
N THR A 430 11.08 -18.80 -27.85
CA THR A 430 11.37 -18.36 -29.22
C THR A 430 11.35 -16.84 -29.39
N SER A 431 10.64 -16.11 -28.53
CA SER A 431 10.57 -14.65 -28.51
C SER A 431 11.57 -13.98 -27.56
N GLY A 432 12.48 -14.75 -26.95
CA GLY A 432 13.52 -14.23 -26.06
C GLY A 432 13.05 -13.90 -24.66
N TRP A 433 11.86 -14.36 -24.24
CA TRP A 433 11.36 -14.18 -22.87
C TRP A 433 11.68 -15.38 -21.99
N ARG A 434 11.74 -15.14 -20.67
CA ARG A 434 11.84 -16.17 -19.64
C ARG A 434 10.91 -15.84 -18.48
N ALA A 435 10.19 -16.85 -17.98
CA ALA A 435 9.45 -16.77 -16.72
C ALA A 435 10.25 -17.46 -15.61
N ARG A 436 10.51 -16.74 -14.51
CA ARG A 436 11.28 -17.24 -13.36
C ARG A 436 10.42 -17.21 -12.10
N LEU A 437 10.19 -18.39 -11.53
CA LEU A 437 9.41 -18.57 -10.31
C LEU A 437 10.27 -18.32 -9.06
N PHE A 438 9.68 -17.66 -8.06
CA PHE A 438 10.27 -17.46 -6.73
C PHE A 438 9.30 -17.98 -5.66
N PRO A 439 9.40 -19.25 -5.25
CA PRO A 439 8.55 -19.80 -4.22
C PRO A 439 8.76 -19.04 -2.88
N PRO A 440 7.68 -18.75 -2.14
CA PRO A 440 7.78 -18.07 -0.85
C PRO A 440 8.47 -18.98 0.20
N ARG A 441 9.31 -18.35 1.05
CA ARG A 441 10.01 -19.03 2.15
C ARG A 441 9.02 -19.49 3.21
N THR A 442 9.39 -20.47 4.04
CA THR A 442 8.50 -21.03 5.07
C THR A 442 7.88 -19.97 5.99
N SER A 443 8.63 -18.94 6.38
CA SER A 443 8.17 -17.85 7.25
C SER A 443 7.27 -16.81 6.55
N GLN A 444 7.07 -16.94 5.24
CA GLN A 444 6.30 -16.01 4.40
C GLN A 444 4.97 -16.63 3.93
N ARG A 445 4.57 -17.75 4.52
CA ARG A 445 3.36 -18.50 4.19
C ARG A 445 2.28 -18.15 5.20
N TYR A 446 1.37 -17.27 4.81
CA TYR A 446 0.33 -16.75 5.70
C TYR A 446 -1.07 -17.29 5.37
N SER A 447 -1.40 -17.35 4.08
CA SER A 447 -2.71 -17.78 3.59
C SER A 447 -2.59 -18.19 2.12
N ASP A 448 -3.41 -19.16 1.70
CA ASP A 448 -3.54 -19.57 0.29
C ASP A 448 -4.16 -18.49 -0.61
N GLU A 449 -4.61 -17.37 -0.04
CA GLU A 449 -5.18 -16.20 -0.75
C GLU A 449 -4.24 -14.98 -0.67
N GLN A 450 -2.96 -15.21 -0.37
CA GLN A 450 -1.99 -14.13 -0.21
C GLN A 450 -0.68 -14.45 -0.91
N PHE A 451 -0.35 -13.61 -1.88
CA PHE A 451 0.98 -13.53 -2.47
C PHE A 451 1.95 -12.71 -1.62
N VAL A 452 3.19 -13.18 -1.51
CA VAL A 452 4.29 -12.45 -0.86
C VAL A 452 5.49 -12.36 -1.81
N ALA A 453 5.76 -11.14 -2.28
CA ALA A 453 6.96 -10.82 -3.03
C ALA A 453 8.22 -10.96 -2.15
N SER A 454 9.01 -12.02 -2.38
CA SER A 454 10.22 -12.25 -1.60
C SER A 454 11.32 -11.23 -1.91
N ALA A 455 12.20 -10.97 -0.95
CA ALA A 455 13.35 -10.09 -1.16
C ALA A 455 14.24 -10.56 -2.32
N ASP A 456 14.41 -11.88 -2.49
CA ASP A 456 15.19 -12.46 -3.58
C ASP A 456 14.55 -12.15 -4.94
N MET A 457 13.22 -12.22 -5.04
CA MET A 457 12.48 -11.86 -6.25
C MET A 457 12.67 -10.37 -6.56
N MET A 458 12.48 -9.50 -5.56
CA MET A 458 12.63 -8.06 -5.74
C MET A 458 14.05 -7.66 -6.14
N ASN A 459 15.07 -8.32 -5.58
CA ASN A 459 16.48 -8.13 -5.94
C ASN A 459 16.82 -8.62 -7.35
N ALA A 460 16.09 -9.63 -7.85
CA ALA A 460 16.25 -10.14 -9.21
C ALA A 460 15.49 -9.31 -10.26
N ALA A 461 14.48 -8.54 -9.84
CA ALA A 461 13.54 -7.85 -10.71
C ALA A 461 14.07 -6.54 -11.33
N ASP A 462 15.37 -6.22 -11.26
CA ASP A 462 15.90 -4.94 -11.77
C ASP A 462 15.46 -4.64 -13.21
N LEU A 463 15.58 -5.67 -14.07
CA LEU A 463 15.33 -5.59 -15.52
C LEU A 463 14.07 -6.37 -15.93
N SER A 464 13.21 -6.71 -14.98
CA SER A 464 12.00 -7.48 -15.28
C SER A 464 10.98 -6.65 -16.06
N LEU A 465 10.26 -7.32 -16.97
CA LEU A 465 9.13 -6.75 -17.69
C LEU A 465 7.92 -6.58 -16.76
N VAL A 466 7.62 -7.61 -15.97
CA VAL A 466 6.42 -7.71 -15.16
C VAL A 466 6.64 -8.68 -13.99
N ILE A 467 6.00 -8.39 -12.85
CA ILE A 467 5.86 -9.33 -11.73
C ILE A 467 4.54 -10.08 -11.90
N TYR A 468 4.55 -11.40 -11.71
CA TYR A 468 3.33 -12.20 -11.77
C TYR A 468 3.09 -12.97 -10.47
N HIS A 469 1.83 -13.29 -10.20
CA HIS A 469 1.43 -14.28 -9.20
C HIS A 469 0.19 -15.07 -9.69
N PHE A 470 -0.25 -16.03 -8.88
CA PHE A 470 -1.37 -16.93 -9.22
C PHE A 470 -2.54 -16.81 -8.24
N HIS A 471 -3.74 -16.93 -8.79
CA HIS A 471 -4.93 -17.37 -8.07
C HIS A 471 -5.27 -18.81 -8.52
N ALA A 472 -4.51 -19.81 -8.04
CA ALA A 472 -4.70 -21.21 -8.42
C ALA A 472 -5.16 -22.13 -7.27
N GLN A 473 -5.84 -21.58 -6.26
CA GLN A 473 -6.38 -22.36 -5.14
C GLN A 473 -7.26 -23.52 -5.64
N ARG A 474 -7.99 -23.31 -6.75
CA ARG A 474 -8.86 -24.28 -7.44
C ARG A 474 -8.73 -24.14 -8.96
N PHE A 475 -9.04 -25.19 -9.72
CA PHE A 475 -9.09 -25.10 -11.19
C PHE A 475 -10.25 -24.26 -11.74
N ARG A 476 -11.29 -23.99 -10.94
CA ARG A 476 -12.45 -23.15 -11.33
C ARG A 476 -12.53 -21.94 -10.43
N ASN A 477 -11.59 -21.02 -10.62
CA ASN A 477 -11.35 -19.89 -9.73
C ASN A 477 -11.78 -18.54 -10.32
N GLU A 478 -12.63 -18.56 -11.35
CA GLU A 478 -13.09 -17.38 -12.11
C GLU A 478 -13.65 -16.25 -11.23
N VAL A 479 -14.21 -16.56 -10.05
CA VAL A 479 -14.71 -15.54 -9.11
C VAL A 479 -13.61 -14.65 -8.54
N TYR A 480 -12.35 -15.10 -8.58
CA TYR A 480 -11.14 -14.38 -8.19
C TYR A 480 -10.40 -13.78 -9.41
N ALA A 481 -10.97 -13.77 -10.62
CA ALA A 481 -10.33 -13.22 -11.81
C ALA A 481 -10.14 -11.70 -11.70
N GLY A 482 -8.90 -11.29 -11.38
CA GLY A 482 -8.49 -9.91 -11.17
C GLY A 482 -7.80 -9.70 -9.82
N PRO A 483 -6.99 -8.64 -9.66
CA PRO A 483 -6.24 -8.36 -8.44
C PRO A 483 -7.15 -8.09 -7.23
N SER A 484 -6.65 -8.40 -6.04
CA SER A 484 -7.21 -7.97 -4.74
C SER A 484 -6.82 -6.52 -4.40
N ASP A 485 -7.41 -5.95 -3.34
CA ASP A 485 -6.99 -4.63 -2.82
C ASP A 485 -5.50 -4.64 -2.41
N GLY A 486 -5.02 -5.74 -1.82
CA GLY A 486 -3.60 -5.91 -1.44
C GLY A 486 -2.65 -5.93 -2.64
N ASP A 487 -3.08 -6.49 -3.77
CA ASP A 487 -2.29 -6.48 -5.01
C ASP A 487 -2.16 -5.07 -5.59
N LEU A 488 -3.24 -4.29 -5.54
CA LEU A 488 -3.22 -2.90 -5.99
C LEU A 488 -2.35 -2.02 -5.08
N GLU A 489 -2.35 -2.28 -3.77
CA GLU A 489 -1.43 -1.66 -2.82
C GLU A 489 0.03 -2.05 -3.10
N PHE A 490 0.30 -3.32 -3.41
CA PHE A 490 1.63 -3.78 -3.80
C PHE A 490 2.09 -3.11 -5.11
N ALA A 491 1.25 -3.06 -6.14
CA ALA A 491 1.60 -2.40 -7.40
C ALA A 491 1.89 -0.91 -7.16
N THR A 492 1.03 -0.21 -6.40
CA THR A 492 1.21 1.22 -6.08
C THR A 492 2.49 1.49 -5.29
N SER A 493 2.80 0.66 -4.29
CA SER A 493 3.98 0.84 -3.45
C SER A 493 5.28 0.44 -4.15
N SER A 494 5.27 -0.61 -4.96
CA SER A 494 6.46 -1.10 -5.68
C SER A 494 6.77 -0.36 -6.98
N GLY A 495 5.77 0.33 -7.56
CA GLY A 495 5.89 1.01 -8.85
C GLY A 495 5.84 0.07 -10.07
N ARG A 496 5.67 -1.24 -9.86
CA ARG A 496 5.83 -2.28 -10.90
C ARG A 496 4.56 -2.51 -11.70
N SER A 497 4.74 -2.86 -12.97
CA SER A 497 3.72 -3.55 -13.75
C SER A 497 3.54 -4.97 -13.19
N CYS A 498 2.29 -5.37 -12.99
CA CYS A 498 1.97 -6.69 -12.46
C CYS A 498 0.91 -7.39 -13.32
N ILE A 499 0.93 -8.72 -13.28
CA ILE A 499 -0.15 -9.56 -13.82
C ILE A 499 -0.55 -10.63 -12.80
N VAL A 500 -1.82 -11.01 -12.80
CA VAL A 500 -2.29 -12.17 -12.06
C VAL A 500 -2.84 -13.21 -13.02
N PHE A 501 -2.45 -14.46 -12.81
CA PHE A 501 -2.98 -15.60 -13.55
C PHE A 501 -4.04 -16.28 -12.71
N THR A 502 -5.30 -16.24 -13.16
CA THR A 502 -6.41 -16.91 -12.48
C THR A 502 -6.73 -18.23 -13.16
N CYS A 503 -6.84 -19.30 -12.37
CA CYS A 503 -7.12 -20.61 -12.92
C CYS A 503 -8.61 -20.77 -13.29
N ILE A 504 -8.89 -20.90 -14.60
CA ILE A 504 -10.26 -21.09 -15.13
C ILE A 504 -10.56 -22.58 -15.39
N SER A 505 -9.52 -23.31 -15.81
CA SER A 505 -9.49 -24.77 -15.88
C SER A 505 -8.04 -25.27 -15.80
N GLU A 506 -7.83 -26.59 -15.77
CA GLU A 506 -6.49 -27.18 -15.87
C GLU A 506 -5.71 -26.75 -17.13
N GLU A 507 -6.43 -26.32 -18.18
CA GLU A 507 -5.85 -25.97 -19.49
C GLU A 507 -6.04 -24.50 -19.84
N THR A 508 -6.66 -23.69 -18.97
CA THR A 508 -6.99 -22.29 -19.25
C THR A 508 -6.72 -21.41 -18.05
N LEU A 509 -5.93 -20.35 -18.26
CA LEU A 509 -5.71 -19.28 -17.29
C LEU A 509 -6.23 -17.98 -17.87
N ASN A 510 -6.92 -17.18 -17.05
CA ASN A 510 -7.18 -15.79 -17.36
C ASN A 510 -5.99 -14.94 -16.90
N VAL A 511 -5.72 -13.83 -17.60
CA VAL A 511 -4.61 -12.92 -17.32
C VAL A 511 -5.13 -11.51 -17.11
N ASP A 512 -5.02 -11.00 -15.89
CA ASP A 512 -5.32 -9.59 -15.60
C ASP A 512 -4.03 -8.81 -15.40
N TYR A 513 -3.86 -7.74 -16.16
CA TYR A 513 -2.84 -6.72 -15.94
C TYR A 513 -3.30 -5.70 -14.91
N TYR A 514 -2.40 -5.28 -14.04
CA TYR A 514 -2.63 -4.16 -13.12
C TYR A 514 -1.35 -3.39 -12.81
N GLN A 515 -1.50 -2.13 -12.41
CA GLN A 515 -0.36 -1.20 -12.24
C GLN A 515 -0.62 -0.12 -11.17
N PRO A 516 0.41 0.67 -10.79
CA PRO A 516 0.23 1.86 -9.97
C PRO A 516 -0.89 2.77 -10.50
N GLY A 517 -1.65 3.38 -9.57
CA GLY A 517 -2.81 4.20 -9.93
C GLY A 517 -4.09 3.40 -10.18
N GLY A 518 -4.03 2.07 -10.04
CA GLY A 518 -5.20 1.20 -9.94
C GLY A 518 -5.81 0.78 -11.28
N ALA A 519 -5.16 1.04 -12.41
CA ALA A 519 -5.64 0.57 -13.70
C ALA A 519 -5.57 -0.96 -13.77
N ILE A 520 -6.65 -1.59 -14.23
CA ILE A 520 -6.76 -3.05 -14.40
C ILE A 520 -7.29 -3.35 -15.80
N ILE A 521 -6.59 -4.19 -16.55
CA ILE A 521 -6.99 -4.62 -17.90
C ILE A 521 -7.00 -6.15 -17.96
N ASP A 522 -8.15 -6.74 -18.24
CA ASP A 522 -8.25 -8.16 -18.56
C ASP A 522 -7.66 -8.40 -19.96
N LEU A 523 -6.56 -9.16 -20.03
CA LEU A 523 -5.88 -9.54 -21.27
C LEU A 523 -6.49 -10.80 -21.89
N GLY A 524 -7.45 -11.43 -21.23
CA GLY A 524 -8.20 -12.59 -21.65
C GLY A 524 -7.53 -13.92 -21.33
N ASP A 525 -8.12 -14.99 -21.88
CA ASP A 525 -7.67 -16.36 -21.65
C ASP A 525 -6.42 -16.74 -22.46
N ILE A 526 -5.47 -17.40 -21.78
CA ILE A 526 -4.40 -18.18 -22.39
C ILE A 526 -4.65 -19.67 -22.19
N ARG A 527 -4.27 -20.48 -23.17
CA ARG A 527 -4.39 -21.93 -23.12
C ARG A 527 -3.04 -22.60 -22.97
N LYS A 528 -3.05 -23.76 -22.33
CA LYS A 528 -1.90 -24.65 -22.28
C LYS A 528 -1.46 -24.99 -23.72
N PRO A 529 -0.16 -24.85 -24.06
CA PRO A 529 0.34 -25.08 -25.42
C PRO A 529 0.09 -26.48 -25.96
#